data_AF-A0A7S1A6C8-F1
#
_entry.id   AF-A0A7S1A6C8-F1
#
_cell.length_a   1.000
_cell.length_b   1.000
_cell.length_c   1.000
_cell.angle_alpha   90.00
_cell.angle_beta   90.00
_cell.angle_gamma   90.00
#
_symmetry.space_group_name_H-M   'P 1'
#
loop_
_entity.id
_entity.type
_entity.pdbx_description
1 polymer ?
#
loop_
_entity_poly.entity_id
_entity_poly.type
_entity_poly.pdbx_seq_one_letter_code
_entity_poly.pdbx_strand_id
1 'polypeptide(L)'
;MVEHINLQQRIACSAGLRCEAELHGDIIKWTPTSGCYAGVSCGIFHGLEVPWSMQMLESAGPEWLTRAFYAARTLPEEYVVESVRRMAPWGICDCALGVILEVDYTEVWPLLDDGDNLVLHTTLFVKLPLPPEDSPHDEGYPNPIEPKDRFAEINMYRLLEASCPVRLPRFYFGDICAADGKFILITEWVPLPSAPGDSIALFCNSPWHTGFEHLDLRTASVSDFSALVRAGAALAAKYRSEAQSVPEVLGGCCSGEER
;
A
#
# COMPACT_ATOMS: atom_id res chain seq x y z
N MET A 1 39.61 -8.69 12.62
CA MET A 1 38.90 -9.58 11.68
C MET A 1 37.60 -10.00 12.35
N VAL A 2 36.65 -9.08 12.39
CA VAL A 2 35.34 -9.27 13.03
C VAL A 2 34.32 -8.82 11.99
N GLU A 3 33.38 -9.72 11.69
CA GLU A 3 32.05 -9.43 11.15
C GLU A 3 31.95 -8.66 9.83
N HIS A 4 32.47 -9.25 8.74
CA HIS A 4 31.82 -9.13 7.43
C HIS A 4 30.80 -10.26 7.26
N ILE A 5 29.93 -10.47 8.26
CA ILE A 5 28.75 -11.31 8.10
C ILE A 5 27.77 -10.53 7.21
N ASN A 6 27.95 -10.74 5.91
CA ASN A 6 26.92 -10.88 4.89
C ASN A 6 25.72 -9.92 5.00
N LEU A 7 25.99 -8.62 4.88
CA LEU A 7 24.97 -7.58 4.71
C LEU A 7 24.01 -7.96 3.56
N GLN A 8 24.53 -8.59 2.49
CA GLN A 8 23.74 -9.04 1.34
C GLN A 8 22.71 -10.14 1.64
N GLN A 9 22.96 -11.03 2.62
CA GLN A 9 21.95 -12.03 3.04
C GLN A 9 20.78 -11.41 3.82
N ARG A 10 20.95 -10.21 4.40
CA ARG A 10 19.87 -9.51 5.12
C ARG A 10 18.93 -8.75 4.18
N ILE A 11 19.37 -8.44 2.95
CA ILE A 11 18.78 -7.37 2.14
C ILE A 11 17.78 -7.89 1.10
N ALA A 12 18.13 -8.93 0.31
CA ALA A 12 17.18 -9.68 -0.54
C ALA A 12 16.04 -10.33 0.28
N CYS A 13 16.27 -10.43 1.60
CA CYS A 13 15.33 -10.94 2.57
C CYS A 13 14.20 -9.94 2.87
N SER A 14 14.38 -8.62 2.82
CA SER A 14 13.38 -7.72 3.47
C SER A 14 11.99 -7.68 2.80
N ALA A 15 11.88 -7.59 1.46
CA ALA A 15 10.59 -7.65 0.78
C ALA A 15 9.95 -9.04 0.86
N GLY A 16 10.77 -10.09 0.73
CA GLY A 16 10.34 -11.49 0.90
C GLY A 16 9.88 -11.79 2.32
N LEU A 17 10.65 -11.38 3.33
CA LEU A 17 10.36 -11.52 4.77
C LEU A 17 9.15 -10.71 5.19
N ARG A 18 8.97 -9.49 4.65
CA ARG A 18 7.76 -8.71 4.90
C ARG A 18 6.55 -9.43 4.32
N CYS A 19 6.59 -9.82 3.05
CA CYS A 19 5.48 -10.56 2.43
C CYS A 19 5.21 -11.89 3.13
N GLU A 20 6.25 -12.62 3.54
CA GLU A 20 6.12 -13.85 4.32
C GLU A 20 5.47 -13.57 5.68
N ALA A 21 5.91 -12.54 6.40
CA ALA A 21 5.30 -12.12 7.66
C ALA A 21 3.84 -11.71 7.50
N GLU A 22 3.49 -11.00 6.42
CA GLU A 22 2.12 -10.60 6.09
C GLU A 22 1.26 -11.83 5.73
N LEU A 23 1.81 -12.82 5.01
CA LEU A 23 1.12 -14.07 4.67
C LEU A 23 0.90 -14.98 5.87
N HIS A 24 1.74 -14.88 6.90
CA HIS A 24 1.59 -15.62 8.16
C HIS A 24 0.81 -14.84 9.23
N GLY A 25 0.48 -13.58 8.98
CA GLY A 25 -0.34 -12.77 9.86
C GLY A 25 -1.80 -13.24 9.90
N ASP A 26 -2.54 -12.76 10.90
CA ASP A 26 -3.98 -13.01 10.97
C ASP A 26 -4.68 -12.39 9.76
N ILE A 27 -5.69 -13.08 9.23
CA ILE A 27 -6.54 -12.54 8.17
C ILE A 27 -7.36 -11.39 8.74
N ILE A 28 -6.98 -10.16 8.39
CA ILE A 28 -7.70 -8.96 8.79
C ILE A 28 -9.01 -8.92 8.00
N LYS A 29 -10.12 -9.06 8.71
CA LYS A 29 -11.46 -8.91 8.12
C LYS A 29 -11.89 -7.46 8.26
N TRP A 30 -12.18 -6.82 7.14
CA TRP A 30 -12.82 -5.52 7.19
C TRP A 30 -14.26 -5.70 7.66
N THR A 31 -14.55 -5.18 8.85
CA THR A 31 -15.92 -5.00 9.33
C THR A 31 -16.10 -3.52 9.64
N PRO A 32 -17.06 -2.83 8.98
CA PRO A 32 -17.32 -1.44 9.31
C PRO A 32 -17.76 -1.39 10.77
N THR A 33 -17.03 -0.64 11.59
CA THR A 33 -17.38 -0.46 12.99
C THR A 33 -18.10 0.87 13.15
N SER A 34 -19.19 0.89 13.89
CA SER A 34 -19.95 2.11 14.16
C SER A 34 -19.34 2.99 15.26
N GLY A 35 -18.04 2.83 15.56
CA GLY A 35 -17.44 3.41 16.76
C GLY A 35 -15.93 3.61 16.66
N CYS A 36 -15.49 4.63 15.94
CA CYS A 36 -14.26 5.33 16.31
C CYS A 36 -14.61 6.38 17.35
N TYR A 37 -13.99 6.26 18.52
CA TYR A 37 -14.09 7.25 19.59
C TYR A 37 -13.48 8.56 19.10
N ALA A 38 -14.31 9.61 19.06
CA ALA A 38 -13.97 11.02 18.98
C ALA A 38 -12.50 11.37 18.64
N GLY A 39 -12.18 11.49 17.34
CA GLY A 39 -11.10 12.36 16.86
C GLY A 39 -9.84 11.71 16.30
N VAL A 40 -9.59 10.41 16.53
CA VAL A 40 -8.39 9.72 16.00
C VAL A 40 -8.82 8.48 15.21
N SER A 41 -8.63 8.52 13.90
CA SER A 41 -8.95 7.43 12.97
C SER A 41 -7.73 6.50 12.88
N CYS A 42 -7.62 5.54 13.81
CA CYS A 42 -6.55 4.54 13.76
C CYS A 42 -6.79 3.56 12.61
N GLY A 43 -5.72 3.25 11.90
CA GLY A 43 -5.70 2.27 10.84
C GLY A 43 -5.79 0.84 11.38
N ILE A 44 -6.49 -0.03 10.66
CA ILE A 44 -6.71 -1.41 11.08
C ILE A 44 -5.55 -2.36 10.81
N PHE A 45 -4.61 -1.99 9.93
CA PHE A 45 -3.47 -2.84 9.60
C PHE A 45 -2.31 -2.64 10.56
N HIS A 46 -2.02 -1.39 10.93
CA HIS A 46 -0.85 -1.04 11.71
C HIS A 46 -1.18 -0.33 13.02
N GLY A 47 -2.45 0.00 13.28
CA GLY A 47 -2.89 0.63 14.54
C GLY A 47 -2.43 2.07 14.71
N LEU A 48 -1.84 2.68 13.68
CA LEU A 48 -1.37 4.06 13.68
C LEU A 48 -2.51 5.01 13.30
N GLU A 49 -2.46 6.25 13.81
CA GLU A 49 -3.32 7.32 13.30
C GLU A 49 -3.04 7.54 11.81
N VAL A 50 -4.11 7.57 11.01
CA VAL A 50 -4.03 7.72 9.55
C VAL A 50 -4.15 9.19 9.15
N PRO A 51 -3.09 9.86 8.66
CA PRO A 51 -3.21 11.16 8.04
C PRO A 51 -3.93 11.01 6.70
N TRP A 52 -5.11 11.60 6.61
CA TRP A 52 -6.02 11.44 5.47
C TRP A 52 -6.12 12.69 4.58
N SER A 53 -5.32 13.71 4.88
CA SER A 53 -5.19 14.93 4.09
C SER A 53 -3.72 15.34 4.00
N MET A 54 -3.38 16.15 3.00
CA MET A 54 -2.02 16.67 2.87
C MET A 54 -1.59 17.46 4.11
N GLN A 55 -2.47 18.29 4.66
CA GLN A 55 -2.17 19.09 5.86
C GLN A 55 -1.86 18.20 7.07
N MET A 56 -2.61 17.10 7.25
CA MET A 56 -2.35 16.16 8.33
C MET A 56 -1.05 15.38 8.12
N LEU A 57 -0.76 14.97 6.89
CA LEU A 57 0.49 14.30 6.55
C LEU A 57 1.70 15.21 6.78
N GLU A 58 1.59 16.49 6.40
CA GLU A 58 2.61 17.51 6.66
C GLU A 58 2.84 17.70 8.17
N SER A 59 1.76 17.81 8.93
CA SER A 59 1.81 18.00 10.38
C SER A 59 2.37 16.77 11.10
N ALA A 60 2.11 15.56 10.58
CA ALA A 60 2.61 14.31 11.12
C ALA A 60 4.12 14.15 10.89
N GLY A 61 4.61 14.60 9.73
CA GLY A 61 6.04 14.80 9.46
C GLY A 61 6.89 13.51 9.36
N PRO A 62 8.23 13.67 9.30
CA PRO A 62 9.17 12.58 9.09
C PRO A 62 9.17 11.53 10.20
N GLU A 63 8.91 11.94 11.45
CA GLU A 63 8.83 11.01 12.58
C GLU A 63 7.66 10.03 12.41
N TRP A 64 6.49 10.52 11.99
CA TRP A 64 5.35 9.66 11.69
C TRP A 64 5.65 8.71 10.53
N LEU A 65 6.27 9.20 9.45
CA LEU A 65 6.66 8.35 8.31
C LEU A 65 7.60 7.22 8.72
N THR A 66 8.57 7.52 9.60
CA THR A 66 9.48 6.51 10.16
C THR A 66 8.71 5.43 10.90
N ARG A 67 7.81 5.81 11.82
CA ARG A 67 6.98 4.85 12.55
C ARG A 67 6.08 4.04 11.63
N ALA A 68 5.51 4.69 10.60
CA ALA A 68 4.67 4.04 9.61
C ALA A 68 5.44 2.98 8.82
N PHE A 69 6.63 3.32 8.31
CA PHE A 69 7.45 2.38 7.54
C PHE A 69 8.01 1.24 8.40
N TYR A 70 8.31 1.47 9.67
CA TYR A 70 8.63 0.40 10.62
C TYR A 70 7.45 -0.50 10.89
N ALA A 71 6.26 0.05 11.12
CA ALA A 71 5.05 -0.73 11.36
C ALA A 71 4.70 -1.62 10.15
N ALA A 72 4.95 -1.13 8.93
CA ALA A 72 4.81 -1.91 7.69
C ALA A 72 6.05 -2.77 7.34
N ARG A 73 7.13 -2.69 8.14
CA ARG A 73 8.41 -3.38 7.91
C ARG A 73 9.00 -3.13 6.52
N THR A 74 8.86 -1.91 6.01
CA THR A 74 9.36 -1.48 4.69
C THR A 74 10.64 -0.65 4.78
N LEU A 75 10.96 -0.15 5.98
CA LEU A 75 12.19 0.55 6.33
C LEU A 75 12.94 -0.27 7.40
N PRO A 76 14.24 -0.57 7.20
CA PRO A 76 15.06 -1.23 8.24
C PRO A 76 15.25 -0.33 9.48
N GLU A 77 15.37 -0.93 10.66
CA GLU A 77 15.40 -0.24 11.97
C GLU A 77 16.57 0.75 12.14
N GLU A 78 17.64 0.58 11.37
CA GLU A 78 18.80 1.48 11.37
C GLU A 78 18.58 2.78 10.57
N TYR A 79 17.51 2.85 9.76
CA TYR A 79 17.17 4.03 8.94
C TYR A 79 15.95 4.74 9.49
N VAL A 80 15.98 6.07 9.50
CA VAL A 80 14.80 6.88 9.75
C VAL A 80 14.59 7.84 8.58
N VAL A 81 13.33 8.27 8.39
CA VAL A 81 13.05 9.42 7.53
C VAL A 81 13.53 10.66 8.26
N GLU A 82 14.51 11.35 7.72
CA GLU A 82 15.13 12.53 8.33
C GLU A 82 14.32 13.79 8.02
N SER A 83 13.94 13.97 6.75
CA SER A 83 13.20 15.13 6.29
C SER A 83 12.26 14.82 5.14
N VAL A 84 11.21 15.64 5.02
CA VAL A 84 10.36 15.74 3.83
C VAL A 84 10.82 16.97 3.06
N ARG A 85 11.53 16.76 1.94
CA ARG A 85 12.03 17.86 1.09
C ARG A 85 10.91 18.56 0.34
N ARG A 86 9.92 17.77 -0.10
CA ARG A 86 8.80 18.27 -0.90
C ARG A 86 7.58 17.41 -0.67
N MET A 87 6.43 18.07 -0.63
CA MET A 87 5.13 17.42 -0.72
C MET A 87 4.26 18.28 -1.63
N ALA A 88 3.76 17.71 -2.72
CA ALA A 88 2.98 18.46 -3.71
C ALA A 88 1.84 17.61 -4.27
N PRO A 89 0.65 18.18 -4.51
CA PRO A 89 -0.41 17.46 -5.18
C PRO A 89 0.07 17.10 -6.60
N TRP A 90 -0.22 15.88 -7.00
CA TRP A 90 0.04 15.39 -8.36
C TRP A 90 -1.20 15.53 -9.24
N GLY A 91 -2.36 15.13 -8.71
CA GLY A 91 -3.64 15.15 -9.41
C GLY A 91 -4.64 14.20 -8.79
N ILE A 92 -5.83 14.09 -9.38
CA ILE A 92 -6.84 13.11 -8.98
C ILE A 92 -6.55 11.79 -9.70
N CYS A 93 -6.51 10.70 -8.95
CA CYS A 93 -6.32 9.34 -9.45
C CYS A 93 -7.41 8.44 -8.85
N ASP A 94 -8.36 8.00 -9.67
CA ASP A 94 -9.39 7.02 -9.28
C ASP A 94 -10.15 7.47 -8.00
N CYS A 95 -10.81 8.63 -8.01
CA CYS A 95 -11.43 9.31 -6.84
C CYS A 95 -10.54 9.41 -5.58
N ALA A 96 -9.22 9.53 -5.73
CA ALA A 96 -8.31 9.85 -4.64
C ALA A 96 -7.38 11.00 -5.04
N LEU A 97 -6.89 11.73 -4.06
CA LEU A 97 -5.82 12.70 -4.26
C LEU A 97 -4.48 11.96 -4.33
N GLY A 98 -3.79 12.08 -5.46
CA GLY A 98 -2.40 11.68 -5.61
C GLY A 98 -1.46 12.81 -5.19
N VAL A 99 -0.42 12.49 -4.44
CA VAL A 99 0.59 13.41 -3.91
C VAL A 99 1.98 12.85 -4.18
N ILE A 100 2.90 13.69 -4.65
CA ILE A 100 4.33 13.36 -4.71
C ILE A 100 4.98 13.80 -3.42
N LEU A 101 5.66 12.86 -2.76
CA LEU A 101 6.40 13.08 -1.52
C LEU A 101 7.88 12.78 -1.77
N GLU A 102 8.75 13.76 -1.54
CA GLU A 102 10.20 13.59 -1.61
C GLU A 102 10.80 13.59 -0.20
N VAL A 103 11.52 12.53 0.15
CA VAL A 103 12.06 12.29 1.50
C VAL A 103 13.57 12.07 1.49
N ASP A 104 14.21 12.38 2.62
CA ASP A 104 15.59 12.01 2.94
C ASP A 104 15.60 10.97 4.07
N TYR A 105 16.63 10.13 4.10
CA TYR A 105 16.89 9.18 5.17
C TYR A 105 18.25 9.48 5.82
N THR A 106 18.44 9.09 7.09
CA THR A 106 19.62 9.43 7.92
C THR A 106 20.99 9.00 7.40
N GLU A 107 21.04 8.04 6.49
CA GLU A 107 22.27 7.68 5.78
C GLU A 107 21.94 7.46 4.30
N VAL A 108 22.86 7.91 3.42
CA VAL A 108 22.78 7.65 1.99
C VAL A 108 23.02 6.15 1.79
N TRP A 109 21.95 5.37 1.83
CA TRP A 109 21.99 3.97 1.43
C TRP A 109 22.58 3.90 0.02
N PRO A 110 23.55 3.02 -0.26
CA PRO A 110 24.06 2.89 -1.61
C PRO A 110 22.92 2.52 -2.56
N LEU A 111 22.56 3.48 -3.40
CA LEU A 111 21.74 3.35 -4.61
C LEU A 111 22.49 2.41 -5.58
N LEU A 112 22.57 1.12 -5.27
CA LEU A 112 23.22 0.15 -6.15
C LEU A 112 22.17 -0.78 -6.72
N ASP A 113 21.84 -0.50 -7.97
CA ASP A 113 20.89 -1.14 -8.89
C ASP A 113 21.39 -2.50 -9.42
N ASP A 114 22.20 -3.21 -8.65
CA ASP A 114 22.77 -4.51 -9.04
C ASP A 114 22.19 -5.64 -8.18
N GLY A 115 21.02 -6.10 -8.62
CA GLY A 115 20.60 -7.51 -8.50
C GLY A 115 19.87 -7.94 -7.22
N ASP A 116 20.23 -7.42 -6.05
CA ASP A 116 19.69 -7.93 -4.76
C ASP A 116 19.65 -6.88 -3.62
N ASN A 117 19.99 -5.62 -3.90
CA ASN A 117 20.07 -4.59 -2.86
C ASN A 117 18.74 -3.82 -2.69
N LEU A 118 18.37 -3.55 -1.44
CA LEU A 118 17.15 -2.85 -1.06
C LEU A 118 17.27 -1.37 -1.42
N VAL A 119 16.90 -0.96 -2.62
CA VAL A 119 16.91 0.45 -2.99
C VAL A 119 15.78 1.18 -2.26
N LEU A 120 16.12 2.11 -1.35
CA LEU A 120 15.14 3.01 -0.74
C LEU A 120 14.83 4.16 -1.70
N HIS A 121 13.60 4.23 -2.16
CA HIS A 121 13.08 5.33 -2.95
C HIS A 121 12.98 6.59 -2.10
N THR A 122 13.52 7.69 -2.63
CA THR A 122 13.42 9.03 -2.06
C THR A 122 12.23 9.81 -2.62
N THR A 123 11.62 9.33 -3.69
CA THR A 123 10.42 9.91 -4.30
C THR A 123 9.30 8.89 -4.22
N LEU A 124 8.24 9.25 -3.51
CA LEU A 124 7.13 8.39 -3.17
C LEU A 124 5.83 8.95 -3.75
N PHE A 125 4.92 8.04 -4.07
CA PHE A 125 3.55 8.37 -4.40
C PHE A 125 2.68 8.14 -3.17
N VAL A 126 1.84 9.10 -2.83
CA VAL A 126 0.87 8.98 -1.74
C VAL A 126 -0.53 9.16 -2.30
N LYS A 127 -1.40 8.19 -2.03
CA LYS A 127 -2.83 8.23 -2.33
C LYS A 127 -3.60 8.53 -1.05
N LEU A 128 -4.39 9.60 -1.08
CA LEU A 128 -5.23 10.07 0.02
C LEU A 128 -6.69 10.17 -0.42
N PRO A 129 -7.67 10.15 0.51
CA PRO A 129 -9.05 10.51 0.21
C PRO A 129 -9.12 11.87 -0.51
N LEU A 130 -10.07 12.02 -1.44
CA LEU A 130 -10.41 13.34 -1.94
C LEU A 130 -11.00 14.20 -0.81
N PRO A 131 -10.63 15.48 -0.73
CA PRO A 131 -11.35 16.42 0.12
C PRO A 131 -12.85 16.43 -0.24
N PRO A 132 -13.76 16.61 0.74
CA PRO A 132 -15.20 16.66 0.48
C PRO A 132 -15.59 17.67 -0.60
N GLU A 133 -14.89 18.80 -0.68
CA GLU A 133 -15.07 19.87 -1.66
C GLU A 133 -14.70 19.48 -3.09
N ASP A 134 -13.79 18.52 -3.26
CA ASP A 134 -13.32 18.02 -4.56
C ASP A 134 -13.98 16.68 -4.94
N SER A 135 -14.81 16.13 -4.05
CA SER A 135 -15.57 14.93 -4.31
C SER A 135 -16.71 15.25 -5.28
N PRO A 136 -16.87 14.51 -6.39
CA PRO A 136 -17.90 14.75 -7.41
C PRO A 136 -19.31 14.34 -6.94
N HIS A 137 -19.72 14.81 -5.76
CA HIS A 137 -21.02 14.55 -5.16
C HIS A 137 -22.18 15.17 -5.96
N ASP A 138 -21.91 16.08 -6.90
CA ASP A 138 -22.94 16.90 -7.56
C ASP A 138 -23.58 16.29 -8.83
N GLU A 139 -23.13 15.15 -9.36
CA GLU A 139 -23.64 14.61 -10.64
C GLU A 139 -24.34 13.24 -10.57
N GLY A 140 -25.00 12.92 -9.46
CA GLY A 140 -25.93 11.77 -9.41
C GLY A 140 -25.30 10.39 -9.57
N TYR A 141 -23.96 10.27 -9.45
CA TYR A 141 -23.28 8.99 -9.32
C TYR A 141 -23.28 8.53 -7.86
N PRO A 142 -23.92 7.40 -7.53
CA PRO A 142 -23.83 6.82 -6.21
C PRO A 142 -22.50 6.05 -6.12
N ASN A 143 -21.41 6.73 -5.74
CA ASN A 143 -20.67 6.35 -4.54
C ASN A 143 -19.37 7.17 -4.36
N PRO A 144 -19.06 7.66 -3.15
CA PRO A 144 -17.68 7.80 -2.73
C PRO A 144 -17.08 6.38 -2.76
N ILE A 145 -15.90 6.18 -3.36
CA ILE A 145 -15.27 4.85 -3.46
C ILE A 145 -15.41 4.11 -2.12
N GLU A 146 -16.02 2.91 -2.17
CA GLU A 146 -16.37 2.21 -0.94
C GLU A 146 -15.07 1.95 -0.16
N PRO A 147 -15.03 2.14 1.17
CA PRO A 147 -13.85 1.81 1.96
C PRO A 147 -13.30 0.40 1.70
N LYS A 148 -14.16 -0.53 1.25
CA LYS A 148 -13.80 -1.87 0.82
C LYS A 148 -12.85 -1.90 -0.38
N ASP A 149 -13.01 -1.00 -1.35
CA ASP A 149 -12.17 -0.95 -2.54
C ASP A 149 -10.76 -0.49 -2.16
N ARG A 150 -10.66 0.48 -1.25
CA ARG A 150 -9.36 0.93 -0.69
C ARG A 150 -8.71 -0.11 0.18
N PHE A 151 -9.50 -0.80 0.99
CA PHE A 151 -9.03 -1.95 1.75
C PHE A 151 -8.46 -3.04 0.81
N ALA A 152 -9.13 -3.33 -0.30
CA ALA A 152 -8.66 -4.30 -1.29
C ALA A 152 -7.38 -3.83 -2.00
N GLU A 153 -7.31 -2.55 -2.39
CA GLU A 153 -6.13 -1.94 -3.02
C GLU A 153 -4.90 -2.02 -2.09
N ILE A 154 -5.04 -1.62 -0.82
CA ILE A 154 -3.94 -1.71 0.16
C ILE A 154 -3.50 -3.17 0.35
N ASN A 155 -4.45 -4.11 0.46
CA ASN A 155 -4.11 -5.52 0.58
C ASN A 155 -3.43 -6.10 -0.66
N MET A 156 -3.77 -5.63 -1.87
CA MET A 156 -3.06 -6.01 -3.09
C MET A 156 -1.58 -5.69 -2.97
N TYR A 157 -1.23 -4.46 -2.54
CA TYR A 157 0.17 -4.09 -2.34
C TYR A 157 0.82 -4.87 -1.19
N ARG A 158 0.16 -4.97 -0.03
CA ARG A 158 0.71 -5.66 1.16
C ARG A 158 1.01 -7.15 0.90
N LEU A 159 0.06 -7.85 0.27
CA LEU A 159 0.10 -9.31 0.13
C LEU A 159 0.74 -9.77 -1.18
N LEU A 160 0.59 -9.00 -2.26
CA LEU A 160 0.95 -9.49 -3.59
C LEU A 160 2.23 -8.89 -4.15
N GLU A 161 2.83 -7.85 -3.57
CA GLU A 161 4.05 -7.24 -4.14
C GLU A 161 5.16 -8.26 -4.46
N ALA A 162 5.43 -9.22 -3.56
CA ALA A 162 6.47 -10.22 -3.79
C ALA A 162 6.05 -11.39 -4.70
N SER A 163 4.74 -11.56 -4.96
CA SER A 163 4.20 -12.71 -5.70
C SER A 163 3.53 -12.35 -7.03
N CYS A 164 3.34 -11.06 -7.28
CA CYS A 164 2.70 -10.58 -8.49
C CYS A 164 3.62 -10.87 -9.68
N PRO A 165 3.13 -11.49 -10.76
CA PRO A 165 3.96 -11.80 -11.93
C PRO A 165 4.34 -10.55 -12.73
N VAL A 166 3.78 -9.40 -12.38
CA VAL A 166 4.15 -8.08 -12.90
C VAL A 166 4.70 -7.24 -11.76
N ARG A 167 5.71 -6.42 -12.04
CA ARG A 167 6.26 -5.49 -11.06
C ARG A 167 5.15 -4.54 -10.61
N LEU A 168 4.83 -4.58 -9.32
CA LEU A 168 4.01 -3.55 -8.67
C LEU A 168 4.92 -2.42 -8.17
N PRO A 169 4.42 -1.18 -8.07
CA PRO A 169 5.09 -0.15 -7.30
C PRO A 169 5.40 -0.66 -5.90
N ARG A 170 6.64 -0.51 -5.45
CA ARG A 170 7.06 -0.95 -4.12
C ARG A 170 6.18 -0.33 -3.03
N PHE A 171 5.66 -1.17 -2.14
CA PHE A 171 4.85 -0.73 -1.01
C PHE A 171 5.74 -0.19 0.11
N TYR A 172 5.37 0.98 0.63
CA TYR A 172 6.00 1.60 1.80
C TYR A 172 5.08 1.59 3.01
N PHE A 173 3.83 1.97 2.84
CA PHE A 173 2.85 1.97 3.91
C PHE A 173 1.45 2.01 3.33
N GLY A 174 0.48 1.47 4.05
CA GLY A 174 -0.91 1.61 3.66
C GLY A 174 -1.80 1.21 4.82
N ASP A 175 -2.75 2.07 5.13
CA ASP A 175 -3.71 1.79 6.20
C ASP A 175 -5.05 2.44 5.94
N ILE A 176 -6.09 1.89 6.58
CA ILE A 176 -7.46 2.35 6.46
C ILE A 176 -8.17 2.24 7.79
N CYS A 177 -8.90 3.27 8.16
CA CYS A 177 -9.77 3.28 9.32
C CYS A 177 -11.09 2.58 9.00
N ALA A 178 -11.44 1.53 9.74
CA ALA A 178 -12.68 0.78 9.50
C ALA A 178 -13.96 1.58 9.83
N ALA A 179 -13.88 2.62 10.65
CA ALA A 179 -15.06 3.36 11.08
C ALA A 179 -15.52 4.41 10.06
N ASP A 180 -14.57 5.11 9.43
CA ASP A 180 -14.86 6.24 8.53
C ASP A 180 -14.22 6.09 7.14
N GLY A 181 -13.50 5.00 6.88
CA GLY A 181 -12.95 4.69 5.56
C GLY A 181 -11.80 5.58 5.13
N LYS A 182 -11.32 6.48 5.99
CA LYS A 182 -10.14 7.29 5.74
C LYS A 182 -8.94 6.38 5.59
N PHE A 183 -8.12 6.65 4.59
CA PHE A 183 -7.00 5.78 4.25
C PHE A 183 -5.77 6.59 3.88
N ILE A 184 -4.65 5.90 3.80
CA ILE A 184 -3.43 6.36 3.14
C ILE A 184 -2.80 5.15 2.45
N LEU A 185 -2.21 5.37 1.29
CA LEU A 185 -1.36 4.38 0.62
C LEU A 185 -0.12 5.09 0.10
N ILE A 186 1.06 4.59 0.46
CA ILE A 186 2.37 5.12 0.09
C ILE A 186 3.13 4.04 -0.67
N THR A 187 3.53 4.36 -1.89
CA THR A 187 4.33 3.47 -2.75
C THR A 187 5.53 4.20 -3.32
N GLU A 188 6.43 3.47 -4.01
CA GLU A 188 7.40 4.11 -4.90
C GLU A 188 6.67 4.98 -5.93
N TRP A 189 7.26 6.12 -6.27
CA TRP A 189 6.85 6.88 -7.43
C TRP A 189 7.42 6.23 -8.69
N VAL A 190 6.55 5.80 -9.62
CA VAL A 190 6.96 5.30 -10.93
C VAL A 190 6.83 6.44 -11.94
N PRO A 191 7.95 7.03 -12.41
CA PRO A 191 7.88 8.09 -13.39
C PRO A 191 7.30 7.53 -14.71
N LEU A 192 6.30 8.22 -15.25
CA LEU A 192 5.81 7.92 -16.59
C LEU A 192 6.92 8.26 -17.60
N PRO A 193 7.19 7.39 -18.59
CA PRO A 193 8.10 7.75 -19.66
C PRO A 193 7.56 8.99 -20.35
N SER A 194 8.37 10.05 -20.43
CA SER A 194 8.04 11.23 -21.21
C SER A 194 7.94 10.80 -22.68
N ALA A 195 6.72 10.65 -23.18
CA ALA A 195 6.51 10.46 -24.61
C ALA A 195 7.11 11.67 -25.35
N PRO A 196 7.80 11.46 -26.48
CA PRO A 196 8.24 12.57 -27.30
C PRO A 196 7.00 13.19 -27.95
N GLY A 197 6.48 14.27 -27.35
CA GLY A 197 5.57 15.19 -28.05
C GLY A 197 4.34 15.69 -27.30
N ASP A 198 3.81 15.05 -26.26
CA ASP A 198 2.52 15.47 -25.69
C ASP A 198 2.39 15.41 -24.17
N SER A 199 1.60 16.34 -23.66
CA SER A 199 1.39 16.64 -22.25
C SER A 199 0.91 15.44 -21.44
N ILE A 200 1.54 15.25 -20.29
CA ILE A 200 1.26 14.27 -19.21
C ILE A 200 -0.21 14.30 -18.71
N ALA A 201 -1.02 15.27 -19.15
CA ALA A 201 -2.43 15.42 -18.80
C ALA A 201 -3.33 14.23 -19.21
N LEU A 202 -2.90 13.33 -20.11
CA LEU A 202 -3.76 12.25 -20.61
C LEU A 202 -4.00 11.11 -19.59
N PHE A 203 -3.06 10.84 -18.69
CA PHE A 203 -3.14 9.66 -17.81
C PHE A 203 -4.06 9.85 -16.59
N CYS A 204 -4.25 11.08 -16.13
CA CYS A 204 -5.06 11.39 -14.95
C CYS A 204 -6.39 12.07 -15.29
N ASN A 205 -6.48 12.74 -16.44
CA ASN A 205 -7.71 13.40 -16.88
C ASN A 205 -8.51 12.56 -17.87
N SER A 206 -8.10 11.32 -18.14
CA SER A 206 -8.93 10.44 -18.95
C SER A 206 -10.12 9.97 -18.12
N PRO A 207 -11.35 10.11 -18.64
CA PRO A 207 -12.54 9.55 -18.00
C PRO A 207 -12.39 8.03 -17.89
N TRP A 208 -12.08 7.56 -16.68
CA TRP A 208 -12.32 6.23 -16.07
C TRP A 208 -11.92 4.95 -16.83
N HIS A 209 -11.40 5.03 -18.07
CA HIS A 209 -11.29 3.85 -18.95
C HIS A 209 -10.01 3.74 -19.78
N THR A 210 -9.14 4.76 -19.88
CA THR A 210 -7.89 4.61 -20.67
C THR A 210 -6.66 4.18 -19.85
N GLY A 211 -6.77 4.07 -18.52
CA GLY A 211 -5.67 3.65 -17.65
C GLY A 211 -5.09 2.27 -17.99
N PHE A 212 -5.85 1.43 -18.70
CA PHE A 212 -5.40 0.12 -19.21
C PHE A 212 -4.85 0.15 -20.64
N GLU A 213 -4.88 1.27 -21.35
CA GLU A 213 -4.36 1.38 -22.73
C GLU A 213 -2.81 1.42 -22.79
N HIS A 214 -2.16 1.62 -21.63
CA HIS A 214 -0.72 1.80 -21.49
C HIS A 214 -0.01 0.73 -20.66
N LEU A 215 -0.74 -0.19 -20.01
CA LEU A 215 -0.24 -1.56 -19.96
C LEU A 215 -0.13 -1.93 -21.44
N ASP A 216 1.08 -2.00 -21.98
CA ASP A 216 1.29 -2.38 -23.37
C ASP A 216 0.91 -3.86 -23.54
N LEU A 217 -0.39 -4.14 -23.48
CA LEU A 217 -1.00 -5.43 -23.72
C LEU A 217 -0.89 -5.83 -25.20
N ARG A 218 -0.29 -4.97 -26.03
CA ARG A 218 0.07 -5.30 -27.41
C ARG A 218 1.39 -6.09 -27.45
N THR A 219 2.27 -5.93 -26.46
CA THR A 219 3.51 -6.71 -26.32
C THR A 219 3.40 -7.80 -25.26
N ALA A 220 2.52 -7.65 -24.27
CA ALA A 220 2.17 -8.75 -23.37
C ALA A 220 1.49 -9.86 -24.19
N SER A 221 2.10 -11.03 -24.21
CA SER A 221 1.54 -12.16 -24.93
C SER A 221 0.25 -12.62 -24.23
N VAL A 222 -0.68 -13.23 -24.96
CA VAL A 222 -1.83 -13.96 -24.37
C VAL A 222 -1.37 -14.95 -23.28
N SER A 223 -0.12 -15.41 -23.35
CA SER A 223 0.48 -16.27 -22.34
C SER A 223 0.78 -15.57 -21.01
N ASP A 224 1.11 -14.27 -21.00
CA ASP A 224 1.36 -13.49 -19.78
C ASP A 224 0.05 -13.21 -19.05
N PHE A 225 -1.01 -12.88 -19.78
CA PHE A 225 -2.35 -12.75 -19.20
C PHE A 225 -2.87 -14.09 -18.69
N SER A 226 -2.64 -15.16 -19.46
CA SER A 226 -2.98 -16.51 -19.00
C SER A 226 -2.19 -16.92 -17.77
N ALA A 227 -0.92 -16.51 -17.64
CA ALA A 227 -0.10 -16.74 -16.46
C ALA A 227 -0.63 -15.96 -15.25
N LEU A 228 -0.97 -14.67 -15.42
CA LEU A 228 -1.59 -13.85 -14.38
C LEU A 228 -2.92 -14.45 -13.91
N VAL A 229 -3.81 -14.83 -14.84
CA VAL A 229 -5.09 -15.46 -14.51
C VAL A 229 -4.89 -16.81 -13.82
N ARG A 230 -3.95 -17.64 -14.28
CA ARG A 230 -3.66 -18.93 -13.64
C ARG A 230 -3.03 -18.77 -12.26
N ALA A 231 -2.10 -17.82 -12.09
CA ALA A 231 -1.49 -17.52 -10.81
C ALA A 231 -2.54 -16.98 -9.83
N GLY A 232 -3.39 -16.04 -10.26
CA GLY A 232 -4.52 -15.54 -9.48
C GLY A 232 -5.52 -16.65 -9.12
N ALA A 233 -5.86 -17.52 -10.07
CA ALA A 233 -6.75 -18.66 -9.82
C ALA A 233 -6.13 -19.70 -8.86
N ALA A 234 -4.83 -19.98 -8.99
CA ALA A 234 -4.11 -20.89 -8.09
C ALA A 234 -4.04 -20.32 -6.67
N LEU A 235 -3.74 -19.02 -6.54
CA LEU A 235 -3.74 -18.31 -5.26
C LEU A 235 -5.13 -18.33 -4.62
N ALA A 236 -6.18 -18.01 -5.38
CA ALA A 236 -7.56 -18.04 -4.91
C ALA A 236 -8.00 -19.45 -4.49
N ALA A 237 -7.59 -20.49 -5.23
CA ALA A 237 -7.86 -21.89 -4.89
C ALA A 237 -7.18 -22.29 -3.57
N LYS A 238 -5.90 -21.91 -3.39
CA LYS A 238 -5.16 -22.15 -2.14
C LYS A 238 -5.85 -21.52 -0.95
N TYR A 239 -6.16 -20.22 -1.03
CA TYR A 239 -6.90 -19.50 0.02
C TYR A 239 -8.25 -20.15 0.35
N ARG A 240 -9.00 -20.61 -0.66
CA ARG A 240 -10.29 -21.29 -0.43
C ARG A 240 -10.11 -22.62 0.29
N SER A 241 -9.10 -23.41 -0.06
CA SER A 241 -8.84 -24.70 0.59
C SER A 241 -8.36 -24.54 2.04
N GLU A 242 -7.59 -23.49 2.34
CA GLU A 242 -7.10 -23.18 3.69
C GLU A 242 -8.20 -22.54 4.55
N ALA A 243 -9.09 -21.74 3.97
CA ALA A 243 -10.24 -21.19 4.69
C ALA A 243 -11.27 -22.27 5.08
N GLN A 244 -11.34 -23.37 4.33
CA GLN A 244 -12.23 -24.50 4.63
C GLN A 244 -11.66 -25.48 5.66
N SER A 245 -10.35 -25.41 5.96
CA SER A 245 -9.70 -26.29 6.93
C SER A 245 -9.61 -25.71 8.33
N VAL A 246 -10.09 -24.48 8.57
CA VAL A 246 -10.26 -23.95 9.91
C VAL A 246 -11.44 -24.69 10.56
N PRO A 247 -11.21 -25.59 11.55
CA PRO A 247 -12.32 -26.23 12.22
C PRO A 247 -13.16 -25.15 12.91
N GLU A 248 -14.49 -25.25 12.82
CA GLU A 248 -15.39 -24.50 13.70
C GLU A 248 -14.89 -24.69 15.12
N VAL A 249 -14.26 -23.65 15.68
CA VAL A 249 -13.98 -23.60 17.12
C VAL A 249 -15.35 -23.46 17.76
N LEU A 250 -15.95 -24.62 18.05
CA LEU A 250 -17.20 -24.75 18.77
C LEU A 250 -17.09 -23.91 20.04
N GLY A 251 -17.99 -22.95 20.15
CA GLY A 251 -18.13 -22.09 21.30
C GLY A 251 -18.24 -22.92 22.58
N GLY A 252 -17.25 -22.80 23.43
CA GLY A 252 -17.17 -23.57 24.67
C GLY A 252 -16.17 -22.97 25.63
N CYS A 253 -16.35 -21.70 26.00
CA CYS A 253 -15.63 -21.07 27.12
C CYS A 253 -16.40 -19.85 27.63
N CYS A 254 -17.59 -20.05 28.20
CA CYS A 254 -18.24 -19.10 29.12
C CYS A 254 -19.33 -19.84 29.93
N SER A 255 -18.93 -20.83 30.72
CA SER A 255 -19.74 -21.33 31.84
C SER A 255 -18.80 -21.58 33.01
N GLY A 256 -18.36 -20.47 33.61
CA GLY A 256 -17.73 -20.46 34.93
C GLY A 256 -18.72 -19.88 35.93
N GLU A 257 -19.49 -20.76 36.56
CA GLU A 257 -19.99 -20.53 37.91
C GLU A 257 -18.79 -20.32 38.84
N GLU A 258 -18.86 -19.35 39.75
CA GLU A 258 -19.00 -19.62 41.18
C GLU A 258 -18.76 -18.36 42.04
N ARG A 259 -19.73 -18.14 42.95
CA ARG A 259 -19.63 -17.62 44.33
C ARG A 259 -19.46 -16.13 44.58
#